data_AF-A0A353FHU4-F1
#
_entry.id   AF-A0A353FHU4-F1
#
_cell.length_a   1.000
_cell.length_b   1.000
_cell.length_c   1.000
_cell.angle_alpha   90.00
_cell.angle_beta   90.00
_cell.angle_gamma   90.00
#
_symmetry.space_group_name_H-M   'P 1'
#
loop_
_entity.id
_entity.type
_entity.pdbx_description
1 polymer ?
#
loop_
_entity_poly.entity_id
_entity_poly.type
_entity_poly.pdbx_seq_one_letter_code
_entity_poly.pdbx_strand_id
1 'polypeptide(L)'
;MLWKKYRKTLLDVAKEFSKTYPDKLKYEKPEKGINDLNKATNTSKLLRPFEELGIRLEREDYKVINTRNKFLHGEAPDITGAGEGRYLERLNADLQYCALRFYTLLSMIILKNAGYKGHVLNHTRFNEDSTGIRLNEQPYRRV
;
A
#
# COMPACT_ATOMS: atom_id res chain seq x y z
N MET A 1 6.04 -8.41 -23.97
CA MET A 1 6.85 -9.40 -24.72
C MET A 1 8.21 -9.67 -24.09
N LEU A 2 8.93 -8.65 -23.60
CA LEU A 2 10.29 -8.80 -23.05
C LEU A 2 10.40 -9.65 -21.76
N TRP A 3 9.47 -9.49 -20.81
CA TRP A 3 9.45 -10.28 -19.56
C TRP A 3 9.39 -11.79 -19.79
N LYS A 4 8.58 -12.26 -20.75
CA LYS A 4 8.48 -13.70 -21.05
C LYS A 4 9.83 -14.28 -21.48
N LYS A 5 10.66 -13.49 -22.18
CA LYS A 5 12.01 -13.86 -22.60
C LYS A 5 12.96 -13.92 -21.40
N TYR A 6 13.00 -12.88 -20.56
CA TYR A 6 13.80 -12.87 -19.34
C TYR A 6 13.45 -14.00 -18.38
N ARG A 7 12.16 -14.22 -18.13
CA ARG A 7 11.67 -15.31 -17.28
C ARG A 7 12.15 -16.67 -17.78
N LYS A 8 12.06 -16.91 -19.09
CA LYS A 8 12.51 -18.17 -19.69
C LYS A 8 14.01 -18.38 -19.46
N THR A 9 14.83 -17.38 -19.78
CA THR A 9 16.29 -17.44 -19.58
C THR A 9 16.66 -17.72 -18.12
N LEU A 10 16.03 -17.03 -17.16
CA LEU A 10 16.30 -17.23 -15.73
C LEU A 10 15.90 -18.63 -15.26
N LEU A 11 14.76 -19.16 -15.73
CA LEU A 11 14.33 -20.52 -15.41
C LEU A 11 15.24 -21.58 -16.03
N ASP A 12 15.76 -21.34 -17.24
CA ASP A 12 16.67 -22.26 -17.92
C ASP A 12 18.03 -22.33 -17.18
N VAL A 13 18.57 -21.18 -16.75
CA VAL A 13 19.77 -21.12 -15.89
C VAL A 13 19.52 -21.84 -14.55
N ALA A 14 18.38 -21.58 -13.90
CA ALA A 14 18.06 -22.25 -12.64
C ALA A 14 18.03 -23.79 -12.79
N LYS A 15 17.45 -24.30 -13.89
CA LYS A 15 17.43 -25.74 -14.19
C LYS A 15 18.81 -26.32 -14.46
N GLU A 16 19.69 -25.57 -15.11
CA GLU A 16 21.08 -26.00 -15.35
C GLU A 16 21.83 -26.15 -14.03
N PHE A 17 21.73 -25.16 -13.14
CA PHE A 17 22.33 -25.24 -11.80
C PHE A 17 21.73 -26.38 -10.95
N SER A 18 20.43 -26.68 -11.09
CA SER A 18 19.80 -27.84 -10.46
C SER A 18 20.37 -29.18 -10.89
N LYS A 19 20.86 -29.29 -12.13
CA LYS A 19 21.52 -30.50 -12.60
C LYS A 19 22.95 -30.62 -12.06
N THR A 20 23.66 -29.50 -11.96
CA THR A 20 25.06 -29.46 -11.51
C THR A 20 25.20 -29.58 -10.00
N TYR A 21 24.22 -29.08 -9.23
CA TYR A 21 24.26 -29.07 -7.76
C TYR A 21 22.94 -29.57 -7.12
N PRO A 22 22.57 -30.84 -7.34
CA PRO A 22 21.28 -31.38 -6.90
C PRO A 22 21.09 -31.33 -5.38
N ASP A 23 22.15 -31.51 -4.59
CA ASP A 23 22.09 -31.54 -3.12
C ASP A 23 21.92 -30.16 -2.48
N LYS A 24 22.32 -29.08 -3.17
CA LYS A 24 22.19 -27.69 -2.66
C LYS A 24 20.80 -27.10 -2.88
N LEU A 25 19.98 -27.67 -3.77
CA LEU A 25 18.66 -27.16 -4.15
C LEU A 25 17.49 -27.86 -3.45
N LYS A 26 17.76 -28.71 -2.46
CA LYS A 26 16.73 -29.33 -1.61
C LYS A 26 15.93 -28.30 -0.79
N TYR A 27 16.52 -27.13 -0.53
CA TYR A 27 15.94 -26.11 0.36
C TYR A 27 15.66 -24.76 -0.33
N GLU A 28 16.26 -24.49 -1.49
CA GLU A 28 16.05 -23.27 -2.25
C GLU A 28 15.31 -23.59 -3.56
N LYS A 29 14.11 -23.05 -3.74
CA LYS A 29 13.31 -23.19 -4.97
C LYS A 29 13.34 -21.86 -5.75
N PRO A 30 14.44 -21.54 -6.47
CA PRO A 30 14.60 -20.25 -7.16
C PRO A 30 13.51 -20.01 -8.21
N GLU A 31 12.87 -21.06 -8.71
CA GLU A 31 11.72 -21.01 -9.62
C GLU A 31 10.57 -20.18 -9.05
N LYS A 32 10.30 -20.27 -7.74
CA LYS A 32 9.26 -19.49 -7.08
C LYS A 32 9.60 -17.99 -7.12
N GLY A 33 10.83 -17.65 -6.74
CA GLY A 33 11.33 -16.26 -6.79
C GLY A 33 11.29 -15.68 -8.21
N ILE A 34 11.75 -16.44 -9.21
CA ILE A 34 11.73 -16.02 -10.62
C ILE A 34 10.30 -15.79 -11.13
N ASN A 35 9.34 -16.62 -10.69
CA ASN A 35 7.93 -16.44 -11.04
C ASN A 35 7.30 -15.21 -10.37
N ASP A 36 7.73 -14.86 -9.17
CA ASP A 36 7.20 -13.71 -8.42
C ASP A 36 7.84 -12.37 -8.83
N LEU A 37 8.96 -12.35 -9.57
CA LEU A 37 9.70 -11.14 -10.00
C LEU A 37 8.87 -10.08 -10.75
N ASN A 38 7.86 -10.48 -11.52
CA ASN A 38 6.97 -9.54 -12.23
C ASN A 38 5.54 -9.60 -11.71
N LYS A 39 5.36 -10.09 -10.48
CA LYS A 39 4.07 -10.07 -9.82
C LYS A 39 3.87 -8.67 -9.27
N ALA A 40 2.77 -8.05 -9.65
CA ALA A 40 2.30 -6.81 -9.04
C ALA A 40 2.34 -6.97 -7.51
N THR A 41 3.13 -6.14 -6.83
CA THR A 41 3.19 -6.11 -5.37
C THR A 41 1.78 -5.86 -4.82
N ASN A 42 1.49 -6.35 -3.61
CA ASN A 42 0.18 -6.09 -3.00
C ASN A 42 -0.13 -4.58 -2.93
N THR A 43 0.89 -3.75 -2.70
CA THR A 43 0.79 -2.29 -2.77
C THR A 43 0.39 -1.81 -4.17
N SER A 44 1.02 -2.28 -5.24
CA SER A 44 0.66 -1.87 -6.61
C SER A 44 -0.79 -2.23 -6.98
N LYS A 45 -1.31 -3.35 -6.48
CA LYS A 45 -2.73 -3.71 -6.67
C LYS A 45 -3.69 -2.76 -5.94
N LEU A 46 -3.28 -2.24 -4.78
CA LEU A 46 -4.08 -1.30 -3.99
C LEU A 46 -4.04 0.12 -4.58
N LEU A 47 -2.96 0.50 -5.25
CA LEU A 47 -2.81 1.81 -5.88
C LEU A 47 -3.53 1.90 -7.23
N ARG A 48 -3.66 0.77 -7.92
CA ARG A 48 -4.25 0.68 -9.26
C ARG A 48 -5.62 1.34 -9.43
N PRO A 49 -6.60 1.20 -8.51
CA PRO A 49 -7.89 1.88 -8.64
C PRO A 49 -7.75 3.40 -8.70
N PHE A 50 -6.81 3.99 -7.96
CA PHE A 50 -6.59 5.43 -7.98
C PHE A 50 -5.98 5.89 -9.31
N GLU A 51 -5.03 5.12 -9.84
CA GLU A 51 -4.40 5.37 -11.15
C GLU A 51 -5.43 5.29 -12.29
N GLU A 52 -6.22 4.23 -12.34
CA GLU A 52 -7.24 4.00 -13.38
C GLU A 52 -8.35 5.06 -13.32
N LEU A 53 -8.69 5.55 -12.12
CA LEU A 53 -9.69 6.59 -11.90
C LEU A 53 -9.13 8.03 -12.01
N GLY A 54 -7.82 8.18 -12.22
CA GLY A 54 -7.16 9.49 -12.26
C GLY A 54 -7.22 10.27 -10.94
N ILE A 55 -7.34 9.56 -9.81
CA ILE A 55 -7.36 10.15 -8.47
C ILE A 55 -5.92 10.42 -8.02
N ARG A 56 -5.62 11.67 -7.69
CA ARG A 56 -4.31 12.06 -7.16
C ARG A 56 -4.20 11.67 -5.68
N LEU A 57 -3.19 10.87 -5.37
CA LEU A 57 -2.79 10.53 -4.01
C LEU A 57 -1.75 11.53 -3.47
N GLU A 58 -1.88 11.88 -2.20
CA GLU A 58 -0.90 12.66 -1.45
C GLU A 58 0.13 11.73 -0.80
N ARG A 59 1.28 12.27 -0.40
CA ARG A 59 2.38 11.49 0.23
C ARG A 59 1.89 10.67 1.42
N GLU A 60 1.01 11.25 2.24
CA GLU A 60 0.46 10.60 3.43
C GLU A 60 -0.50 9.45 3.10
N ASP A 61 -1.16 9.49 1.95
CA ASP A 61 -2.01 8.37 1.51
C ASP A 61 -1.18 7.12 1.27
N TYR A 62 -0.02 7.26 0.62
CA TYR A 62 0.88 6.14 0.38
C TYR A 62 1.36 5.50 1.68
N LYS A 63 1.64 6.32 2.72
CA LYS A 63 2.01 5.81 4.04
C LYS A 63 0.89 4.97 4.63
N VAL A 64 -0.34 5.49 4.62
CA VAL A 64 -1.50 4.79 5.20
C VAL A 64 -1.86 3.54 4.40
N ILE A 65 -1.80 3.57 3.07
CA ILE A 65 -2.04 2.40 2.22
C ILE A 65 -1.03 1.27 2.55
N ASN A 66 0.23 1.62 2.81
CA ASN A 66 1.24 0.63 3.21
C ASN A 66 1.00 0.04 4.61
N THR A 67 0.34 0.78 5.51
CA THR A 67 0.02 0.28 6.86
C THR A 67 -1.32 -0.46 6.94
N ARG A 68 -2.07 -0.52 5.84
CA ARG A 68 -3.42 -1.13 5.76
C ARG A 68 -3.51 -2.52 6.36
N ASN A 69 -2.53 -3.40 6.12
CA ASN A 69 -2.57 -4.75 6.65
C ASN A 69 -2.55 -4.74 8.20
N LYS A 70 -1.66 -3.94 8.81
CA LYS A 70 -1.61 -3.77 10.26
C LYS A 70 -2.96 -3.25 10.79
N PHE A 71 -3.48 -2.22 10.15
CA PHE A 71 -4.79 -1.64 10.49
C PHE A 71 -5.92 -2.67 10.44
N LEU A 72 -6.02 -3.48 9.38
CA LEU A 72 -7.06 -4.51 9.26
C LEU A 72 -6.89 -5.68 10.24
N HIS A 73 -5.67 -5.92 10.71
CA HIS A 73 -5.40 -6.92 11.75
C HIS A 73 -5.55 -6.36 13.17
N GLY A 74 -6.01 -5.11 13.32
CA GLY A 74 -6.23 -4.47 14.62
C GLY A 74 -4.95 -3.93 15.28
N GLU A 75 -3.83 -3.93 14.58
CA GLU A 75 -2.59 -3.32 15.05
C GLU A 75 -2.57 -1.82 14.73
N ALA A 76 -2.32 -0.99 15.74
CA ALA A 76 -2.15 0.44 15.57
C ALA A 76 -0.86 0.74 14.79
N PRO A 77 -0.93 1.27 13.55
CA PRO A 77 0.25 1.59 12.79
C PRO A 77 1.00 2.78 13.41
N ASP A 78 2.33 2.79 13.32
CA ASP A 78 3.13 3.93 13.79
C ASP A 78 3.23 4.97 12.67
N ILE A 79 2.31 5.93 12.69
CA ILE A 79 2.22 6.98 11.67
C ILE A 79 3.20 8.12 11.97
N THR A 80 3.44 8.41 13.24
CA THR A 80 4.31 9.49 13.69
C THR A 80 5.78 9.09 13.82
N GLY A 81 6.09 7.79 13.76
CA GLY A 81 7.45 7.28 14.00
C GLY A 81 7.85 7.32 15.47
N ALA A 82 6.87 7.23 16.38
CA ALA A 82 7.12 7.32 17.82
C ALA A 82 7.69 6.01 18.42
N GLY A 83 7.73 4.93 17.64
CA GLY A 83 8.37 3.67 18.00
C GLY A 83 7.53 2.77 18.92
N GLU A 84 8.23 1.81 19.55
CA GLU A 84 7.65 0.90 20.53
C GLU A 84 7.49 1.63 21.88
N GLY A 85 6.38 1.40 22.58
CA GLY A 85 6.06 2.09 23.85
C GLY A 85 5.13 3.29 23.74
N ARG A 86 4.43 3.48 22.61
CA ARG A 86 3.38 4.50 22.46
C ARG A 86 2.28 4.33 23.50
N TYR A 87 1.91 5.43 24.16
CA TYR A 87 0.74 5.49 25.04
C TYR A 87 -0.56 5.19 24.27
N LEU A 88 -1.58 4.72 25.00
CA LEU A 88 -2.86 4.31 24.43
C LEU A 88 -3.51 5.43 23.60
N GLU A 89 -3.38 6.67 24.04
CA GLU A 89 -3.88 7.87 23.36
C GLU A 89 -3.26 8.03 21.97
N ARG A 90 -1.93 7.83 21.84
CA ARG A 90 -1.22 7.92 20.55
C ARG A 90 -1.62 6.75 19.64
N LEU A 91 -1.76 5.55 20.19
CA LEU A 91 -2.23 4.37 19.43
C LEU A 91 -3.64 4.61 18.86
N ASN A 92 -4.54 5.14 19.68
CA ASN A 92 -5.91 5.48 19.26
C ASN A 92 -5.92 6.61 18.23
N ALA A 93 -5.11 7.64 18.42
CA ALA A 93 -5.00 8.76 17.47
C ALA A 93 -4.42 8.32 16.11
N ASP A 94 -3.46 7.39 16.09
CA ASP A 94 -2.93 6.81 14.85
C ASP A 94 -3.96 5.93 14.12
N LEU A 95 -4.70 5.10 14.88
CA LEU A 95 -5.81 4.31 14.33
C LEU A 95 -6.90 5.22 13.75
N GLN A 96 -7.29 6.26 14.47
CA GLN A 96 -8.27 7.25 14.01
C GLN A 96 -7.78 7.95 12.74
N TYR A 97 -6.52 8.38 12.70
CA TYR A 97 -5.92 8.99 11.50
C TYR A 97 -6.01 8.05 10.28
N CYS A 98 -5.62 6.79 10.44
CA CYS A 98 -5.74 5.81 9.37
C CYS A 98 -7.18 5.59 8.92
N ALA A 99 -8.12 5.46 9.86
CA ALA A 99 -9.53 5.27 9.56
C ALA A 99 -10.09 6.45 8.73
N LEU A 100 -9.80 7.68 9.14
CA LEU A 100 -10.25 8.89 8.42
C LEU A 100 -9.62 9.03 7.03
N ARG A 101 -8.34 8.65 6.87
CA ARG A 101 -7.69 8.57 5.53
C ARG A 101 -8.36 7.54 4.65
N PHE A 102 -8.53 6.31 5.14
CA PHE A 102 -9.19 5.25 4.36
C PHE A 102 -10.61 5.65 3.99
N TYR A 103 -11.35 6.25 4.91
CA TYR A 103 -12.69 6.75 4.64
C TYR A 103 -12.71 7.79 3.50
N THR A 104 -11.78 8.75 3.54
CA THR A 104 -11.63 9.75 2.47
C THR A 104 -11.31 9.07 1.13
N LEU A 105 -10.30 8.20 1.09
CA LEU A 105 -9.86 7.51 -0.13
C LEU A 105 -10.93 6.60 -0.72
N LEU A 106 -11.65 5.84 0.11
CA LEU A 106 -12.77 5.01 -0.32
C LEU A 106 -13.90 5.85 -0.89
N SER A 107 -14.22 6.98 -0.23
CA SER A 107 -15.23 7.91 -0.73
C SER A 107 -14.86 8.44 -2.12
N MET A 108 -13.58 8.80 -2.34
CA MET A 108 -13.10 9.22 -3.66
C MET A 108 -13.29 8.14 -4.72
N ILE A 109 -12.90 6.89 -4.43
CA ILE A 109 -13.07 5.77 -5.37
C ILE A 109 -14.55 5.56 -5.71
N ILE A 110 -15.40 5.43 -4.69
CA ILE A 110 -16.82 5.13 -4.86
C ILE A 110 -17.50 6.23 -5.68
N LEU A 111 -17.27 7.50 -5.32
CA LEU A 111 -17.89 8.63 -6.00
C LEU A 111 -17.37 8.80 -7.43
N LYS A 112 -16.05 8.67 -7.65
CA LYS A 112 -15.50 8.75 -9.00
C LYS A 112 -16.06 7.66 -9.90
N ASN A 113 -16.17 6.44 -9.37
CA ASN A 113 -16.73 5.30 -10.08
C ASN A 113 -18.23 5.49 -10.40
N ALA A 114 -18.97 6.22 -9.56
CA ALA A 114 -20.35 6.62 -9.83
C ALA A 114 -20.48 7.80 -10.82
N GLY A 115 -19.38 8.31 -11.37
CA GLY A 115 -19.37 9.44 -12.32
C GLY A 115 -19.40 10.82 -11.66
N TYR A 116 -19.25 10.92 -10.33
CA TYR A 116 -19.18 12.19 -9.63
C TYR A 116 -17.93 12.99 -10.06
N LYS A 117 -18.10 14.29 -10.26
CA LYS A 117 -17.05 15.24 -10.61
C LYS A 117 -17.15 16.42 -9.66
N GLY A 118 -16.27 16.50 -8.68
CA GLY A 118 -16.39 17.49 -7.62
C GLY A 118 -15.32 17.35 -6.56
N HIS A 119 -15.70 17.58 -5.31
CA HIS A 119 -14.78 17.49 -4.20
C HIS A 119 -15.35 16.64 -3.08
N VAL A 120 -14.47 15.92 -2.40
CA VAL A 120 -14.78 15.23 -1.15
C VAL A 120 -14.10 15.93 0.01
N LEU A 121 -14.66 15.76 1.20
CA LEU A 121 -14.08 16.27 2.42
C LEU A 121 -12.80 15.48 2.77
N ASN A 122 -11.71 16.19 3.05
CA ASN A 122 -10.49 15.59 3.57
C ASN A 122 -10.63 15.39 5.08
N HIS A 123 -11.20 14.25 5.50
CA HIS A 123 -11.57 14.04 6.91
C HIS A 123 -10.41 14.21 7.87
N THR A 124 -9.20 13.81 7.48
CA THR A 124 -8.01 14.01 8.31
C THR A 124 -7.62 15.47 8.49
N ARG A 125 -7.86 16.33 7.50
CA ARG A 125 -7.57 17.77 7.60
C ARG A 125 -8.49 18.46 8.60
N PHE A 126 -9.72 17.99 8.75
CA PHE A 126 -10.68 18.51 9.74
C PHE A 126 -10.48 17.92 11.15
N ASN A 127 -9.70 16.85 11.28
CA ASN A 127 -9.48 16.12 12.53
C ASN A 127 -8.00 16.13 12.95
N GLU A 128 -7.25 17.15 12.56
CA GLU A 128 -5.83 17.26 12.93
C GLU A 128 -5.63 17.39 14.44
N ASP A 129 -6.51 18.13 15.11
CA ASP A 129 -6.40 18.34 16.55
C ASP A 129 -6.64 17.04 17.32
N SER A 130 -7.64 16.24 16.89
CA SER A 130 -7.93 14.95 17.53
C SER A 130 -6.88 13.88 17.22
N THR A 131 -6.27 13.93 16.03
CA THR A 131 -5.23 12.97 15.62
C THR A 131 -3.82 13.40 16.02
N GLY A 132 -3.62 14.68 16.36
CA GLY A 132 -2.30 15.28 16.60
C GLY A 132 -1.37 15.29 15.38
N ILE A 133 -1.90 15.10 14.17
CA ILE A 133 -1.13 15.06 12.92
C ILE A 133 -1.48 16.28 12.08
N ARG A 134 -0.49 17.15 11.82
CA ARG A 134 -0.64 18.34 10.98
C ARG A 134 -0.36 18.01 9.52
N LEU A 135 -1.26 18.46 8.65
CA LEU A 135 -1.22 18.19 7.21
C LEU A 135 -1.11 19.49 6.43
N ASN A 136 -0.14 19.54 5.51
CA ASN A 136 -0.08 20.59 4.50
C ASN A 136 -0.93 20.20 3.28
N GLU A 137 -2.22 20.04 3.50
CA GLU A 137 -3.19 19.59 2.49
C GLU A 137 -4.44 20.47 2.47
N GLN A 138 -5.12 20.46 1.33
CA GLN A 138 -6.38 21.15 1.18
C GLN A 138 -7.49 20.46 1.99
N PRO A 139 -8.44 21.22 2.55
CA PRO A 139 -9.59 20.66 3.28
C PRO A 139 -10.52 19.83 2.37
N TYR A 140 -10.45 20.05 1.06
CA TYR A 140 -11.23 19.32 0.08
C TYR A 140 -10.32 18.69 -0.96
N ARG A 141 -10.63 17.46 -1.37
CA ARG A 141 -9.89 16.73 -2.40
C ARG A 141 -10.74 16.56 -3.65
N ARG A 142 -10.17 16.92 -4.79
CA ARG A 142 -10.85 16.79 -6.08
C ARG A 142 -10.99 15.32 -6.47
N VAL A 143 -12.19 14.96 -6.91
CA VAL A 143 -12.56 13.65 -7.45
C VAL A 143 -12.85 13.83 -8.94
#